data_AF-A0A1A2KUG6-F1
#
_entry.id   AF-A0A1A2KUG6-F1
#
_cell.length_a   1.000
_cell.length_b   1.000
_cell.length_c   1.000
_cell.angle_alpha   90.00
_cell.angle_beta   90.00
_cell.angle_gamma   90.00
#
_symmetry.space_group_name_H-M   'P 1'
#
loop_
_entity.id
_entity.type
_entity.pdbx_description
1 polymer ?
#
loop_
_entity_poly.entity_id
_entity_poly.type
_entity_poly.pdbx_seq_one_letter_code
_entity_poly.pdbx_strand_id
1 'polypeptide(L)'
;MTTSLEQQAEDFANELTLTTRAVVGEDTPAFFAVALQEADAFRVRHEPASGVILCDREAPILRLAVDYICIYDGHNQFMAIEKSKIHVFVEPNGKEPLFRYEFSRNVIGGIPGAHIQFHGTHAECSRR
;
A
#
# COMPACT_ATOMS: atom_id res chain seq x y z
N MET A 1 -25.53 -9.92 -7.51
CA MET A 1 -24.55 -10.94 -7.93
C MET A 1 -23.23 -10.52 -7.32
N THR A 2 -22.56 -11.40 -6.59
CA THR A 2 -21.25 -11.09 -5.99
C THR A 2 -20.18 -11.24 -7.07
N THR A 3 -19.34 -10.23 -7.27
CA THR A 3 -18.26 -10.23 -8.26
C THR A 3 -17.09 -11.10 -7.79
N SER A 4 -16.27 -11.60 -8.71
CA SER A 4 -15.10 -12.43 -8.36
C SER A 4 -14.08 -11.64 -7.53
N LEU A 5 -13.22 -12.34 -6.78
CA LEU A 5 -12.11 -11.73 -6.04
C LEU A 5 -11.19 -10.92 -6.97
N GLU A 6 -10.94 -11.44 -8.17
CA GLU A 6 -10.20 -10.74 -9.21
C GLU A 6 -10.82 -9.38 -9.51
N GLN A 7 -12.13 -9.35 -9.83
CA GLN A 7 -12.83 -8.10 -10.11
C GLN A 7 -12.82 -7.16 -8.91
N GLN A 8 -13.02 -7.68 -7.70
CA GLN A 8 -12.98 -6.85 -6.48
C GLN A 8 -11.57 -6.27 -6.23
N ALA A 9 -10.52 -7.02 -6.53
CA ALA A 9 -9.13 -6.55 -6.41
C ALA A 9 -8.79 -5.51 -7.49
N GLU A 10 -9.29 -5.67 -8.71
CA GLU A 10 -9.17 -4.68 -9.78
C GLU A 10 -9.93 -3.39 -9.44
N ASP A 11 -11.16 -3.50 -8.95
CA ASP A 11 -11.97 -2.35 -8.53
C ASP A 11 -11.25 -1.57 -7.41
N PHE A 12 -10.70 -2.29 -6.42
CA PHE A 12 -9.89 -1.68 -5.37
C PHE A 12 -8.63 -1.00 -5.90
N ALA A 13 -7.92 -1.62 -6.86
CA ALA A 13 -6.77 -1.00 -7.50
C ALA A 13 -7.16 0.28 -8.27
N ASN A 14 -8.31 0.27 -8.94
CA ASN A 14 -8.84 1.45 -9.63
C ASN A 14 -9.18 2.58 -8.64
N GLU A 15 -9.82 2.27 -7.52
CA GLU A 15 -10.11 3.25 -6.47
C GLU A 15 -8.84 3.86 -5.86
N LEU A 16 -7.81 3.04 -5.59
CA LEU A 16 -6.52 3.52 -5.12
C LEU A 16 -5.88 4.47 -6.15
N THR A 17 -5.93 4.10 -7.44
CA THR A 17 -5.39 4.92 -8.54
C THR A 17 -6.10 6.27 -8.64
N LEU A 18 -7.43 6.27 -8.61
CA LEU A 18 -8.21 7.51 -8.65
C LEU A 18 -7.90 8.39 -7.45
N THR A 19 -7.79 7.80 -6.26
CA THR A 19 -7.49 8.52 -5.02
C THR A 19 -6.10 9.16 -5.08
N THR A 20 -5.07 8.41 -5.47
CA THR A 20 -3.70 8.95 -5.51
C THR A 20 -3.55 10.00 -6.60
N ARG A 21 -4.14 9.81 -7.79
CA ARG A 21 -4.11 10.80 -8.86
C ARG A 21 -4.81 12.10 -8.51
N ALA A 22 -5.95 12.01 -7.82
CA ALA A 22 -6.68 13.19 -7.37
C ALA A 22 -5.90 14.06 -6.36
N VAL A 23 -4.98 13.46 -5.60
CA VAL A 23 -4.20 14.16 -4.56
C VAL A 23 -2.81 14.56 -5.05
N VAL A 24 -2.12 13.66 -5.76
CA VAL A 24 -0.71 13.84 -6.16
C VAL A 24 -0.59 14.38 -7.58
N GLY A 25 -1.52 14.02 -8.46
CA GLY A 25 -1.54 14.44 -9.87
C GLY A 25 -1.81 13.25 -10.80
N GLU A 26 -2.40 13.55 -11.96
CA GLU A 26 -2.84 12.56 -12.97
C GLU A 26 -1.71 11.63 -13.45
N ASP A 27 -0.47 12.11 -13.48
CA ASP A 27 0.70 11.34 -13.91
C ASP A 27 1.16 10.29 -12.87
N THR A 28 0.50 10.22 -11.71
CA THR A 28 0.80 9.21 -10.70
C THR A 28 0.57 7.81 -11.27
N PRO A 29 1.52 6.86 -11.09
CA PRO A 29 1.36 5.51 -11.60
C PRO A 29 0.11 4.81 -11.06
N ALA A 30 -0.54 4.04 -11.93
CA ALA A 30 -1.72 3.28 -11.57
C ALA A 30 -1.37 2.07 -10.70
N PHE A 31 -2.30 1.73 -9.81
CA PHE A 31 -2.34 0.47 -9.12
C PHE A 31 -2.97 -0.59 -10.02
N PHE A 32 -2.56 -1.84 -9.82
CA PHE A 32 -3.11 -3.00 -10.50
C PHE A 32 -3.10 -4.21 -9.56
N ALA A 33 -4.01 -5.15 -9.83
CA ALA A 33 -4.09 -6.42 -9.14
C ALA A 33 -3.28 -7.49 -9.89
N VAL A 34 -2.57 -8.33 -9.15
CA VAL A 34 -1.82 -9.48 -9.68
C VAL A 34 -2.20 -10.72 -8.90
N ALA A 35 -2.64 -11.77 -9.59
CA ALA A 35 -2.90 -13.06 -8.98
C ALA A 35 -1.61 -13.67 -8.40
N LEU A 36 -1.69 -14.25 -7.19
CA LEU A 36 -0.58 -15.00 -6.59
C LEU A 36 -0.69 -16.46 -7.00
N GLN A 37 0.29 -16.98 -7.75
CA GLN A 37 0.23 -18.30 -8.43
C GLN A 37 -0.03 -19.51 -7.51
N GLU A 38 0.10 -19.38 -6.19
CA GLU A 38 -0.03 -20.47 -5.21
C GLU A 38 -1.08 -20.18 -4.12
N ALA A 39 -1.89 -19.13 -4.27
CA ALA A 39 -2.91 -18.77 -3.29
C ALA A 39 -4.16 -18.22 -3.97
N ASP A 40 -5.33 -18.42 -3.36
CA ASP A 40 -6.57 -17.72 -3.74
C ASP A 40 -6.51 -16.26 -3.23
N ALA A 41 -5.59 -15.51 -3.81
CA ALA A 41 -5.18 -14.20 -3.34
C ALA A 41 -4.66 -13.33 -4.48
N PHE A 42 -4.88 -12.03 -4.36
CA PHE A 42 -4.38 -11.01 -5.27
C PHE A 42 -3.48 -10.04 -4.52
N ARG A 43 -2.40 -9.62 -5.15
CA ARG A 43 -1.54 -8.54 -4.67
C ARG A 43 -1.88 -7.26 -5.42
N VAL A 44 -2.24 -6.21 -4.68
CA VAL A 44 -2.49 -4.87 -5.25
C VAL A 44 -1.32 -3.96 -4.94
N ARG A 45 -0.72 -3.41 -6.00
CA ARG A 45 0.47 -2.55 -5.96
C ARG A 45 0.51 -1.66 -7.21
N HIS A 46 1.42 -0.70 -7.26
CA HIS A 46 1.65 0.11 -8.45
C HIS A 46 3.07 -0.13 -9.01
N GLU A 47 3.32 0.25 -10.27
CA GLU A 47 4.63 0.12 -10.93
C GLU A 47 5.15 1.50 -11.36
N PRO A 48 6.42 1.86 -11.09
CA PRO A 48 7.43 1.05 -10.41
C PRO A 48 7.13 0.85 -8.92
N ALA A 49 7.53 -0.30 -8.37
CA ALA A 49 7.31 -0.67 -6.96
C ALA A 49 8.11 0.19 -5.96
N SER A 50 8.84 1.21 -6.43
CA SER A 50 9.58 2.15 -5.58
C SER A 50 8.65 3.00 -4.72
N GLY A 51 7.42 3.27 -5.15
CA GLY A 51 6.48 4.13 -4.41
C GLY A 51 6.03 5.36 -5.21
N VAL A 52 4.99 6.01 -4.72
CA VAL A 52 4.48 7.28 -5.22
C VAL A 52 5.31 8.42 -4.61
N ILE A 53 5.90 9.26 -5.46
CA ILE A 53 6.65 10.44 -5.03
C ILE A 53 5.68 11.54 -4.62
N LEU A 54 5.89 12.09 -3.43
CA LEU A 54 5.13 13.21 -2.90
C LEU A 54 6.05 14.43 -2.89
N CYS A 55 5.64 15.48 -3.60
CA CYS A 55 6.41 16.69 -3.75
C CYS A 55 5.84 17.81 -2.88
N ASP A 56 6.69 18.75 -2.47
CA ASP A 56 6.25 20.11 -2.22
C ASP A 56 6.18 20.90 -3.54
N ARG A 57 6.02 22.22 -3.48
CA ARG A 57 5.85 23.06 -4.69
C ARG A 57 6.96 22.91 -5.72
N GLU A 58 8.17 22.48 -5.33
CA GLU A 58 9.34 22.50 -6.21
C GLU A 58 10.19 21.21 -6.16
N ALA A 59 10.04 20.36 -5.14
CA ALA A 59 10.92 19.20 -4.96
C ALA A 59 10.23 17.96 -4.37
N PRO A 60 10.71 16.74 -4.70
CA PRO A 60 10.29 15.51 -4.03
C PRO A 60 10.74 15.55 -2.56
N ILE A 61 9.80 15.33 -1.64
CA ILE A 61 10.06 15.36 -0.18
C ILE A 61 9.89 13.99 0.45
N LEU A 62 8.93 13.19 -0.04
CA LEU A 62 8.59 11.90 0.52
C LEU A 62 8.30 10.89 -0.61
N ARG A 63 8.41 9.61 -0.26
CA ARG A 63 7.98 8.51 -1.12
C ARG A 63 7.09 7.56 -0.34
N LEU A 64 5.88 7.34 -0.86
CA LEU A 64 4.87 6.44 -0.30
C LEU A 64 4.95 5.10 -1.02
N ALA A 65 5.43 4.06 -0.34
CA ALA A 65 5.39 2.69 -0.85
C ALA A 65 4.24 1.92 -0.20
N VAL A 66 3.40 1.31 -1.02
CA VAL A 66 2.19 0.62 -0.58
C VAL A 66 2.05 -0.74 -1.24
N ASP A 67 1.62 -1.72 -0.45
CA ASP A 67 1.45 -3.10 -0.89
C ASP A 67 0.30 -3.75 -0.12
N TYR A 68 -0.62 -4.39 -0.84
CA TYR A 68 -1.77 -5.08 -0.26
C TYR A 68 -1.84 -6.51 -0.74
N ILE A 69 -2.14 -7.44 0.17
CA ILE A 69 -2.56 -8.79 -0.16
C ILE A 69 -4.05 -8.90 0.14
N CYS A 70 -4.82 -9.20 -0.89
CA CYS A 70 -6.27 -9.33 -0.88
C CYS A 70 -6.64 -10.81 -0.99
N ILE A 71 -7.60 -11.25 -0.18
CA ILE A 71 -8.19 -12.59 -0.20
C ILE A 71 -9.70 -12.45 -0.14
N TYR A 72 -10.43 -13.55 -0.33
CA TYR A 72 -11.82 -13.59 0.10
C TYR A 72 -11.96 -13.55 1.63
N ASP A 73 -13.06 -13.00 2.11
CA ASP A 73 -13.49 -13.13 3.50
C ASP A 73 -13.89 -14.57 3.84
N GLY A 74 -14.11 -14.85 5.13
CA GLY A 74 -14.44 -16.22 5.58
C GLY A 74 -15.74 -16.80 5.00
N HIS A 75 -16.53 -15.99 4.28
CA HIS A 75 -17.73 -16.41 3.58
C HIS A 75 -17.57 -16.50 2.06
N ASN A 76 -16.36 -16.27 1.52
CA ASN A 76 -16.07 -16.26 0.09
C ASN A 76 -16.98 -15.33 -0.73
N GLN A 77 -17.36 -14.19 -0.14
CA GLN A 77 -18.24 -13.23 -0.78
C GLN A 77 -17.53 -11.90 -1.02
N PHE A 78 -16.83 -11.38 -0.02
CA PHE A 78 -16.23 -10.06 -0.10
C PHE A 78 -14.73 -10.14 -0.04
N MET A 79 -14.05 -9.29 -0.80
CA MET A 79 -12.61 -9.12 -0.68
C MET A 79 -12.28 -8.53 0.70
N ALA A 80 -11.26 -9.09 1.33
CA ALA A 80 -10.68 -8.60 2.56
C ALA A 80 -9.16 -8.44 2.39
N ILE A 81 -8.60 -7.46 3.09
CA ILE A 81 -7.16 -7.32 3.19
C ILE A 81 -6.64 -8.37 4.16
N GLU A 82 -5.78 -9.26 3.68
CA GLU A 82 -5.03 -10.21 4.51
C GLU A 82 -3.80 -9.53 5.12
N LYS A 83 -3.09 -8.73 4.31
CA LYS A 83 -1.92 -7.96 4.74
C LYS A 83 -1.89 -6.61 4.04
N SER A 84 -1.42 -5.59 4.74
CA SER A 84 -1.02 -4.34 4.10
C SER A 84 0.30 -3.82 4.65
N LYS A 85 1.06 -3.16 3.78
CA LYS A 85 2.27 -2.41 4.13
C LYS A 85 2.15 -1.02 3.54
N ILE A 86 2.29 -0.02 4.39
CA ILE A 86 2.26 1.39 4.01
C ILE A 86 3.49 2.02 4.65
N HIS A 87 4.51 2.29 3.84
CA HIS A 87 5.79 2.80 4.30
C HIS A 87 6.04 4.15 3.66
N VAL A 88 6.48 5.12 4.46
CA VAL A 88 6.81 6.47 3.99
C VAL A 88 8.30 6.72 4.21
N PHE A 89 9.00 7.07 3.14
CA PHE A 89 10.43 7.35 3.13
C PHE A 89 10.69 8.83 2.85
N VAL A 90 11.85 9.33 3.26
CA VAL A 90 12.33 10.66 2.88
C VAL A 90 12.91 10.61 1.47
N GLU A 91 12.70 11.66 0.67
CA GLU A 91 13.39 11.86 -0.59
C GLU A 91 14.41 13.02 -0.50
N PRO A 92 15.53 12.98 -1.25
CA PRO A 92 15.97 11.87 -2.10
C PRO A 92 16.76 10.80 -1.32
N ASN A 93 16.59 9.53 -1.71
CA ASN A 93 17.39 8.37 -1.27
C ASN A 93 17.16 7.84 0.16
N GLY A 94 16.05 8.18 0.81
CA GLY A 94 15.74 7.64 2.13
C GLY A 94 15.62 6.11 2.09
N LYS A 95 16.44 5.43 2.91
CA LYS A 95 16.51 3.96 2.90
C LYS A 95 15.62 3.33 3.97
N GLU A 96 15.47 4.04 5.08
CA GLU A 96 14.62 3.63 6.20
C GLU A 96 13.32 4.43 6.17
N PRO A 97 12.17 3.81 6.50
CA PRO A 97 10.91 4.52 6.49
C PRO A 97 10.86 5.50 7.66
N LEU A 98 10.51 6.76 7.40
CA LEU A 98 10.18 7.74 8.44
C LEU A 98 9.12 7.19 9.39
N PHE A 99 8.08 6.59 8.82
CA PHE A 99 7.16 5.74 9.55
C PHE A 99 6.63 4.62 8.66
N ARG A 100 6.15 3.56 9.32
CA ARG A 100 5.49 2.44 8.65
C ARG A 100 4.23 2.04 9.39
N TYR A 101 3.23 1.66 8.62
CA TYR A 101 2.04 0.95 9.07
C TYR A 101 2.03 -0.43 8.41
N GLU A 102 1.86 -1.46 9.21
CA GLU A 102 1.80 -2.84 8.76
C GLU A 102 0.60 -3.52 9.42
N PHE A 103 -0.23 -4.14 8.62
CA PHE A 103 -1.41 -4.87 9.07
C PHE A 103 -1.32 -6.32 8.63
N SER A 104 -1.76 -7.22 9.50
CA SER A 104 -1.98 -8.62 9.18
C SER A 104 -3.26 -9.10 9.86
N ARG A 105 -4.14 -9.68 9.06
CA ARG A 105 -5.45 -10.18 9.52
C ARG A 105 -5.32 -11.41 10.40
N ASN A 106 -4.34 -12.27 10.15
CA ASN A 106 -4.12 -13.50 10.89
C ASN A 106 -2.73 -13.54 11.53
N VAL A 107 -2.62 -13.01 12.76
CA VAL A 107 -1.36 -12.96 13.51
C VAL A 107 -1.22 -14.17 14.44
N ILE A 108 -1.55 -14.04 15.73
CA ILE A 108 -1.55 -15.13 16.72
C ILE A 108 -2.99 -15.31 17.21
N GLY A 109 -3.49 -16.54 17.17
CA GLY A 109 -4.84 -16.87 17.64
C GLY A 109 -5.98 -16.38 16.74
N GLY A 110 -5.71 -16.04 15.48
CA GLY A 110 -6.74 -15.53 14.55
C GLY A 110 -7.17 -14.09 14.80
N ILE A 111 -6.45 -13.37 15.65
CA ILE A 111 -6.74 -11.96 15.98
C ILE A 111 -5.97 -11.05 15.00
N PRO A 112 -6.66 -10.12 14.31
CA PRO A 112 -6.00 -9.12 13.48
C PRO A 112 -5.08 -8.21 14.29
N GLY A 113 -3.91 -7.89 13.73
CA GLY A 113 -2.93 -7.00 14.34
C GLY A 113 -2.48 -5.93 13.38
N ALA A 114 -2.31 -4.71 13.90
CA ALA A 114 -1.67 -3.62 13.19
C ALA A 114 -0.50 -3.10 14.02
N HIS A 115 0.59 -2.76 13.34
CA HIS A 115 1.76 -2.14 13.93
C HIS A 115 2.04 -0.83 13.21
N ILE A 116 2.09 0.26 13.97
CA ILE A 116 2.54 1.56 13.49
C ILE A 116 3.83 1.92 14.21
N GLN A 117 4.85 2.26 13.45
CA GLN A 117 6.15 2.66 13.99
C GLN A 117 6.54 4.01 13.41
N PHE A 118 6.80 4.96 14.30
CA PHE A 118 7.37 6.27 13.97
C PHE A 118 8.82 6.30 14.41
N HIS A 119 9.73 6.69 13.51
CA HIS A 119 11.12 6.92 13.88
C HIS A 119 11.29 8.36 14.38
N GLY A 120 11.15 8.56 15.70
CA GLY A 120 11.15 9.89 16.33
C GLY A 120 12.47 10.68 16.22
N THR A 121 13.60 10.00 16.03
CA THR A 121 14.88 10.60 15.64
C THR A 121 15.38 9.92 14.36
N HIS A 122 14.86 10.34 13.22
CA HIS A 122 15.35 9.86 11.93
C HIS A 122 16.51 10.73 11.49
N ALA A 123 17.70 10.15 11.25
CA ALA A 123 18.88 10.91 10.80
C ALA A 123 18.60 11.73 9.53
N GLU A 124 17.66 11.27 8.70
CA GLU A 124 17.22 11.96 7.48
C GLU A 124 16.26 13.13 7.76
N CYS A 125 15.58 13.17 8.91
CA CYS A 125 14.81 14.35 9.35
C CYS A 125 15.66 15.41 10.07
N SER A 126 16.91 15.07 10.41
CA SER A 126 17.84 15.96 11.12
C SER A 126 18.72 16.81 10.19
N ARG A 127 18.67 16.55 8.87
CA ARG A 127 19.42 17.31 7.86
C ARG A 127 18.53 18.43 7.33
N ARG A 128 18.62 19.60 7.95
CA ARG A 128 18.14 20.88 7.39
C ARG A 128 19.25 21.53 6.57
#